data_AF-A0A328SHR3-F1
#
_entry.id   AF-A0A328SHR3-F1
#
_cell.length_a   1.000
_cell.length_b   1.000
_cell.length_c   1.000
_cell.angle_alpha   90.00
_cell.angle_beta   90.00
_cell.angle_gamma   90.00
#
_symmetry.space_group_name_H-M   'P 1'
#
loop_
_entity.id
_entity.type
_entity.pdbx_description
1 polymer ?
#
loop_
_entity_poly.entity_id
_entity_poly.type
_entity_poly.pdbx_seq_one_letter_code
_entity_poly.pdbx_strand_id
1 'polypeptide(L)'
;MSILWFYIAVVLACSDILHGILWHTFSDFYIIFGEMIYHMVNSAFVAWIIHEVLEAIFHFIVLALVFQSLTIGILAGAIHLIIDLTHNYNEWKMTPLQHRCLHFTVESIFFMIILAL
;
A
#
# COMPACT_ATOMS: atom_id res chain seq x y z
N MET A 1 17.70 7.86 -17.43
CA MET A 1 17.06 7.04 -16.38
C MET A 1 16.28 5.93 -17.04
N SER A 2 16.40 4.70 -16.54
CA SER A 2 15.54 3.59 -16.96
C SER A 2 14.06 3.92 -16.69
N ILE A 3 13.15 3.58 -17.61
CA ILE A 3 11.70 3.76 -17.43
C ILE A 3 11.10 2.78 -16.38
N LEU A 4 11.93 1.92 -15.78
CA LEU A 4 11.51 0.94 -14.78
C LEU A 4 10.78 1.57 -13.59
N TRP A 5 11.19 2.76 -13.12
CA TRP A 5 10.49 3.46 -12.02
C TRP A 5 9.01 3.70 -12.35
N PHE A 6 8.71 4.03 -13.60
CA PHE A 6 7.35 4.32 -14.06
C PHE A 6 6.52 3.05 -14.11
N TYR A 7 7.09 1.95 -14.60
CA TYR A 7 6.42 0.65 -14.59
C TYR A 7 6.13 0.18 -13.17
N ILE A 8 7.04 0.37 -12.22
CA ILE A 8 6.80 0.03 -10.82
C ILE A 8 5.63 0.82 -10.27
N ALA A 9 5.62 2.15 -10.46
CA ALA A 9 4.53 3.02 -9.99
C ALA A 9 3.17 2.65 -10.61
N VAL A 10 3.14 2.32 -11.90
CA VAL A 10 1.90 1.87 -12.57
C VAL A 10 1.41 0.56 -11.99
N VAL A 11 2.28 -0.44 -11.80
CA VAL A 11 1.89 -1.74 -11.23
C VAL A 11 1.45 -1.57 -9.78
N LEU A 12 2.08 -0.68 -9.01
CA LEU A 12 1.68 -0.38 -7.64
C LEU A 12 0.29 0.27 -7.56
N ALA A 13 0.00 1.24 -8.44
CA ALA A 13 -1.33 1.82 -8.55
C ALA A 13 -2.40 0.79 -9.01
N CYS A 14 -2.05 -0.12 -9.92
CA CYS A 14 -2.93 -1.24 -10.27
C CYS A 14 -3.14 -2.20 -9.09
N SER A 15 -2.10 -2.41 -8.27
CA SER A 15 -2.15 -3.25 -7.07
C SER A 15 -3.09 -2.64 -6.03
N ASP A 16 -3.04 -1.33 -5.80
CA ASP A 16 -4.00 -0.61 -4.93
C ASP A 16 -5.45 -0.78 -5.40
N ILE A 17 -5.71 -0.63 -6.71
CA ILE A 17 -7.04 -0.91 -7.27
C ILE A 17 -7.47 -2.36 -7.02
N LEU A 18 -6.55 -3.32 -7.22
CA LEU A 18 -6.81 -4.73 -6.98
C LEU A 18 -7.08 -5.03 -5.50
N HIS A 19 -6.33 -4.41 -4.59
CA HIS A 19 -6.54 -4.50 -3.15
C HIS A 19 -7.95 -4.04 -2.80
N GLY A 20 -8.36 -2.86 -3.26
CA GLY A 20 -9.72 -2.35 -3.04
C GLY A 20 -10.81 -3.27 -3.58
N ILE A 21 -10.61 -3.89 -4.76
CA ILE A 21 -11.56 -4.87 -5.30
C ILE A 21 -11.64 -6.11 -4.42
N LEU A 22 -10.51 -6.63 -3.95
CA LEU A 22 -10.47 -7.78 -3.04
C LEU A 22 -11.16 -7.47 -1.71
N TRP A 23 -10.89 -6.29 -1.16
CA TRP A 23 -11.56 -5.82 0.05
C TRP A 23 -13.08 -5.78 -0.11
N HIS A 24 -13.58 -5.19 -1.21
CA HIS A 24 -15.01 -5.15 -1.48
C HIS A 24 -15.63 -6.52 -1.74
N THR A 25 -14.90 -7.42 -2.40
CA THR A 25 -15.40 -8.77 -2.74
C THR A 25 -15.48 -9.66 -1.49
N PHE A 26 -14.53 -9.51 -0.57
CA PHE A 26 -14.43 -10.31 0.66
C PHE A 26 -14.78 -9.49 1.91
N SER A 27 -15.64 -8.49 1.78
CA SER A 27 -15.93 -7.51 2.84
C SER A 27 -16.34 -8.16 4.16
N ASP A 28 -17.17 -9.20 4.10
CA ASP A 28 -17.66 -9.91 5.29
C ASP A 28 -16.51 -10.56 6.06
N PHE A 29 -15.58 -11.20 5.34
CA PHE A 29 -14.39 -11.78 5.94
C PHE A 29 -13.52 -10.71 6.59
N TYR A 30 -13.29 -9.59 5.88
CA TYR A 30 -12.45 -8.50 6.38
C TYR A 30 -13.04 -7.81 7.61
N ILE A 31 -14.36 -7.63 7.66
CA ILE A 31 -15.06 -7.09 8.85
C ILE A 31 -14.87 -8.03 10.04
N ILE A 32 -15.13 -9.32 9.86
CA ILE A 32 -14.96 -10.32 10.93
C ILE A 32 -13.50 -10.37 11.40
N PHE A 33 -12.56 -10.40 10.46
CA PHE A 33 -11.13 -10.42 10.76
C PHE A 33 -10.68 -9.16 11.50
N GLY A 34 -11.16 -7.99 11.09
CA GLY A 34 -10.90 -6.72 11.77
C GLY A 34 -11.44 -6.69 13.20
N GLU A 35 -12.66 -7.20 13.42
CA GLU A 35 -13.27 -7.33 14.74
C GLU A 35 -12.46 -8.28 15.65
N MET A 36 -12.03 -9.43 15.12
CA MET A 36 -11.16 -10.35 15.84
C MET A 36 -9.85 -9.70 16.26
N ILE A 37 -9.18 -8.97 15.34
CA ILE A 37 -7.94 -8.24 15.67
C ILE A 37 -8.21 -7.21 16.76
N TYR A 38 -9.27 -6.41 16.62
CA TYR A 38 -9.64 -5.40 17.60
C TYR A 38 -9.82 -6.00 18.99
N HIS A 39 -10.50 -7.13 19.13
CA HIS A 39 -10.66 -7.82 20.41
C HIS A 39 -9.35 -8.38 20.98
N MET A 40 -8.39 -8.74 20.13
CA MET A 40 -7.06 -9.19 20.58
C MET A 40 -6.20 -8.04 21.08
N VAL A 41 -6.18 -6.90 20.37
CA VAL A 41 -5.27 -5.78 20.66
C VAL A 41 -5.91 -4.67 21.51
N ASN A 42 -7.24 -4.68 21.67
CA ASN A 42 -8.05 -3.70 22.41
C ASN A 42 -7.77 -2.24 22.00
N SER A 43 -7.44 -2.00 20.72
CA SER A 43 -7.13 -0.67 20.19
C SER A 43 -7.48 -0.58 18.72
N ALA A 44 -8.39 0.34 18.38
CA ALA A 44 -8.77 0.58 16.98
C ALA A 44 -7.58 1.09 16.15
N PHE A 45 -6.71 1.90 16.76
CA PHE A 45 -5.50 2.40 16.11
C PHE A 45 -4.52 1.27 15.76
N VAL A 46 -4.29 0.33 16.69
CA VAL A 46 -3.40 -0.81 16.45
C VAL A 46 -4.02 -1.77 15.43
N ALA A 47 -5.33 -2.01 15.50
CA ALA A 47 -6.03 -2.82 14.51
C ALA A 47 -5.94 -2.22 13.09
N TRP A 48 -6.05 -0.89 12.98
CA TRP A 48 -5.84 -0.17 11.73
C TRP A 48 -4.40 -0.31 11.24
N ILE A 49 -3.37 -0.13 12.08
CA ILE A 49 -1.96 -0.37 11.68
C ILE A 49 -1.77 -1.79 11.13
N ILE A 50 -2.38 -2.79 11.75
CA ILE A 50 -2.29 -4.18 11.26
C ILE A 50 -2.89 -4.30 9.86
N HIS A 51 -4.00 -3.62 9.57
CA HIS A 51 -4.59 -3.57 8.24
C HIS A 51 -3.61 -2.96 7.22
N GLU A 52 -3.02 -1.80 7.51
CA GLU A 52 -2.04 -1.14 6.63
C GLU A 52 -0.81 -2.03 6.37
N VAL A 53 -0.34 -2.76 7.39
CA VAL A 53 0.76 -3.71 7.23
C VAL A 53 0.38 -4.88 6.32
N LEU A 54 -0.85 -5.38 6.41
CA LEU A 54 -1.34 -6.44 5.53
C LEU A 54 -1.50 -5.96 4.08
N GLU A 55 -1.93 -4.73 3.87
CA GLU A 55 -1.97 -4.07 2.55
C GLU A 55 -0.57 -3.90 1.97
N ALA A 56 0.40 -3.43 2.77
CA ALA A 56 1.80 -3.37 2.38
C ALA A 56 2.40 -4.74 2.00
N ILE A 57 2.05 -5.79 2.73
CA ILE A 57 2.43 -7.18 2.41
C ILE A 57 1.80 -7.62 1.08
N PHE A 58 0.53 -7.27 0.86
CA PHE A 58 -0.14 -7.55 -0.40
C PHE A 58 0.59 -6.89 -1.58
N HIS A 59 0.93 -5.60 -1.48
CA HIS A 59 1.72 -4.91 -2.51
C HIS A 59 3.10 -5.51 -2.69
N PHE A 60 3.80 -5.87 -1.61
CA PHE A 60 5.06 -6.59 -1.67
C PHE A 60 4.94 -7.86 -2.52
N ILE A 61 3.93 -8.70 -2.28
CA ILE A 61 3.73 -9.96 -3.02
C ILE A 61 3.48 -9.66 -4.50
N VAL A 62 2.55 -8.76 -4.81
CA VAL A 62 2.19 -8.43 -6.20
C VAL A 62 3.41 -7.92 -6.97
N LEU A 63 4.16 -6.97 -6.39
CA LEU A 63 5.31 -6.36 -7.07
C LEU A 63 6.49 -7.32 -7.17
N ALA A 64 6.74 -8.13 -6.14
CA ALA A 64 7.79 -9.16 -6.18
C ALA A 64 7.51 -10.19 -7.29
N LEU A 65 6.25 -10.58 -7.49
CA LEU A 65 5.86 -11.50 -8.56
C LEU A 65 5.92 -10.85 -9.95
N VAL A 66 5.41 -9.63 -10.12
CA VAL A 66 5.41 -8.98 -11.45
C VAL A 66 6.83 -8.69 -11.94
N PHE A 67 7.69 -8.18 -11.06
CA PHE A 67 9.07 -7.81 -11.42
C PHE A 67 10.10 -8.91 -11.15
N GLN A 68 9.68 -10.05 -10.61
CA GLN A 68 10.56 -11.15 -10.22
C GLN A 68 11.71 -10.67 -9.31
N SER A 69 11.42 -9.75 -8.40
CA SER A 69 12.40 -9.06 -7.56
C SER A 69 11.87 -8.79 -6.16
N LEU A 70 12.43 -9.51 -5.18
CA LEU A 70 12.13 -9.28 -3.77
C LEU A 70 12.48 -7.85 -3.34
N THR A 71 13.56 -7.27 -3.89
CA THR A 71 13.96 -5.90 -3.59
C THR A 71 12.90 -4.90 -4.04
N ILE A 72 12.36 -5.02 -5.26
CA ILE A 72 11.29 -4.13 -5.74
C ILE A 72 10.03 -4.31 -4.88
N GLY A 73 9.67 -5.56 -4.58
CA GLY A 73 8.54 -5.82 -3.68
C GLY A 73 8.69 -5.15 -2.32
N ILE A 74 9.86 -5.31 -1.66
CA ILE A 74 10.11 -4.76 -0.33
C ILE A 74 10.03 -3.24 -0.38
N LEU A 75 10.70 -2.63 -1.35
CA LEU A 75 10.71 -1.18 -1.53
C LEU A 75 9.30 -0.65 -1.77
N ALA A 76 8.50 -1.33 -2.60
CA ALA A 76 7.14 -0.92 -2.95
C ALA A 76 6.18 -1.03 -1.76
N GLY A 77 6.16 -2.16 -1.06
CA GLY A 77 5.32 -2.32 0.13
C GLY A 77 5.72 -1.34 1.25
N ALA A 78 7.02 -1.12 1.45
CA ALA A 78 7.50 -0.19 2.47
C ALA A 78 7.14 1.26 2.18
N ILE A 79 7.33 1.74 0.94
CA ILE A 79 6.99 3.13 0.61
C ILE A 79 5.48 3.37 0.69
N HIS A 80 4.68 2.39 0.26
CA HIS A 80 3.22 2.47 0.36
C HIS A 80 2.77 2.63 1.82
N LEU A 81 3.23 1.73 2.70
CA LEU A 81 2.97 1.81 4.14
C LEU A 81 3.38 3.15 4.75
N ILE A 82 4.54 3.69 4.36
CA ILE A 82 5.01 4.99 4.85
C ILE A 82 4.04 6.10 4.45
N ILE A 83 3.50 6.06 3.23
CA ILE A 83 2.54 7.05 2.74
C ILE A 83 1.24 6.96 3.54
N ASP A 84 0.70 5.77 3.78
CA ASP A 84 -0.55 5.60 4.55
C ASP A 84 -0.39 6.01 6.02
N LEU A 85 0.70 5.60 6.66
CA LEU A 85 1.01 6.02 8.02
C LEU A 85 1.15 7.54 8.09
N THR A 86 1.79 8.16 7.10
CA THR A 86 1.94 9.63 7.04
C THR A 86 0.60 10.32 6.82
N HIS A 87 -0.21 9.83 5.89
CA HIS A 87 -1.54 10.36 5.59
C HIS A 87 -2.44 10.33 6.83
N ASN A 88 -2.50 9.19 7.53
CA ASN A 88 -3.30 9.03 8.72
C ASN A 88 -2.76 9.83 9.92
N TYR A 89 -1.44 9.82 10.16
CA TYR A 89 -0.82 10.57 11.25
C TYR A 89 -1.09 12.08 11.15
N ASN A 90 -1.15 12.62 9.93
CA ASN A 90 -1.42 14.03 9.70
C ASN A 90 -2.93 14.35 9.52
N GLU A 91 -3.81 13.34 9.65
CA GLU A 91 -5.26 13.46 9.48
C GLU A 91 -5.68 14.19 8.19
N TRP A 92 -4.96 13.93 7.09
CA TRP A 92 -5.21 14.61 5.83
C TRP A 92 -6.59 14.21 5.27
N LYS A 93 -7.46 15.19 5.07
CA LYS A 93 -8.78 14.95 4.47
C LYS A 93 -8.66 14.91 2.95
N MET A 94 -8.60 13.71 2.39
CA MET A 94 -8.49 13.49 0.95
C MET A 94 -9.69 12.70 0.42
N THR A 95 -10.11 13.02 -0.80
CA THR A 95 -10.96 12.12 -1.58
C THR A 95 -10.16 10.88 -1.98
N PRO A 96 -10.81 9.73 -2.27
CA PRO A 96 -10.10 8.52 -2.71
C PRO A 96 -9.18 8.76 -3.91
N LEU A 97 -9.59 9.63 -4.85
CA LEU A 97 -8.76 9.99 -6.00
C LEU A 97 -7.51 10.78 -5.58
N GLN A 98 -7.64 11.73 -4.65
CA GLN A 98 -6.51 12.52 -4.18
C GLN A 98 -5.49 11.65 -3.43
N HIS A 99 -5.97 10.72 -2.60
CA HIS A 99 -5.11 9.76 -1.89
C HIS A 99 -4.35 8.87 -2.88
N ARG A 100 -5.02 8.31 -3.90
CA ARG A 100 -4.34 7.55 -4.97
C ARG A 100 -3.33 8.37 -5.77
N CYS A 101 -3.63 9.64 -6.05
CA CYS A 101 -2.68 10.54 -6.70
C CYS A 101 -1.47 10.84 -5.81
N LEU A 102 -1.64 10.92 -4.48
CA LEU A 102 -0.54 11.05 -3.53
C LEU A 102 0.39 9.84 -3.62
N HIS A 103 -0.16 8.62 -3.55
CA HIS A 103 0.61 7.38 -3.72
C HIS A 103 1.39 7.40 -5.01
N PHE A 104 0.70 7.52 -6.15
CA PHE A 104 1.33 7.48 -7.46
C PHE A 104 2.47 8.51 -7.59
N THR A 105 2.28 9.72 -7.07
CA THR A 105 3.29 10.79 -7.14
C THR A 105 4.50 10.50 -6.27
N VAL A 106 4.30 10.18 -4.99
CA VAL A 106 5.39 9.97 -4.02
C VAL A 106 6.14 8.69 -4.35
N GLU A 107 5.45 7.61 -4.68
CA GLU A 107 6.04 6.32 -5.07
C GLU A 107 6.87 6.48 -6.36
N SER A 108 6.38 7.23 -7.35
CA SER A 108 7.14 7.55 -8.56
C SER A 108 8.43 8.29 -8.24
N ILE A 109 8.36 9.36 -7.44
CA ILE A 109 9.54 10.14 -7.05
C ILE A 109 10.53 9.26 -6.29
N PHE A 110 10.05 8.43 -5.37
CA PHE A 110 10.87 7.50 -4.60
C PHE A 110 11.65 6.54 -5.51
N PHE A 111 10.98 5.86 -6.44
CA PHE A 111 11.66 4.94 -7.37
C PHE A 111 12.52 5.65 -8.40
N MET A 112 12.18 6.88 -8.81
CA MET A 112 13.06 7.72 -9.62
C MET A 112 14.38 7.95 -8.91
N ILE A 113 14.35 8.31 -7.62
CA ILE A 113 15.56 8.57 -6.82
C ILE A 113 16.34 7.28 -6.60
N ILE A 114 15.70 6.20 -6.14
CA ILE A 114 16.38 4.94 -5.81
C ILE A 114 17.03 4.30 -7.03
N LEU A 115 16.41 4.38 -8.21
CA LEU A 115 16.98 3.86 -9.45
C LEU A 115 17.89 4.85 -10.19
N ALA A 116 18.05 6.08 -9.69
CA ALA A 116 19.02 7.06 -10.16
C ALA A 116 20.44 6.79 -9.62
N LEU A 117 20.48 6.29 -8.40
CA LEU A 117 21.66 6.00 -7.60
C LEU A 117 22.32 4.70 -8.08
#